data_AF-A0A9W7ES66-F1
#
_entry.id   AF-A0A9W7ES66-F1
#
_cell.length_a   1.000
_cell.length_b   1.000
_cell.length_c   1.000
_cell.angle_alpha   90.00
_cell.angle_beta   90.00
_cell.angle_gamma   90.00
#
_symmetry.space_group_name_H-M   'P 1'
#
loop_
_entity.id
_entity.type
_entity.pdbx_description
1 polymer ?
#
loop_
_entity_poly.entity_id
_entity_poly.type
_entity_poly.pdbx_seq_one_letter_code
_entity_poly.pdbx_strand_id
1 'polypeptide(L)'
;MTLKVLLGLLLLNSAIAADKMVCGDGVNLCGVLTLASGFGPNEYAAVSPYVHGLWPETDSYGTSECIAPSVTTDPTKLAPCYNNGTNDNADQLDFEQHEWEKHGSCAGAKDADDYFEQVCDISTKPLYVMSTSKSSGSDLDGIEKDVVASGYEVFYKDTQYSQLYLSACAGPDSQWKLSPVADFVKNCGGWDSDDSAPSDGGVCVSGQHGPECSSDKDCLGSTDCVRCASSGFCTDAPLS
;
A
#
# COMPACT_ATOMS: atom_id res chain seq x y z
N MET A 1 2.49 -40.19 52.89
CA MET A 1 2.30 -40.11 51.43
C MET A 1 2.10 -38.66 51.07
N THR A 2 3.12 -38.02 50.51
CA THR A 2 3.15 -36.57 50.26
C THR A 2 3.13 -36.38 48.76
N LEU A 3 2.00 -35.96 48.19
CA LEU A 3 1.89 -35.68 46.75
C LEU A 3 2.12 -34.19 46.54
N LYS A 4 3.33 -33.84 46.11
CA LYS A 4 3.66 -32.54 45.52
C LYS A 4 3.08 -32.52 44.11
N VAL A 5 2.11 -31.65 43.84
CA VAL A 5 1.73 -31.29 42.47
C VAL A 5 2.45 -29.98 42.15
N LEU A 6 3.56 -30.09 41.42
CA LEU A 6 4.04 -29.01 40.57
C LEU A 6 3.14 -28.98 39.34
N LEU A 7 2.46 -27.86 39.09
CA LEU A 7 1.92 -27.55 37.77
C LEU A 7 2.48 -26.21 37.35
N GLY A 8 3.26 -26.25 36.26
CA GLY A 8 4.05 -25.14 35.75
C GLY A 8 3.19 -23.99 35.24
N LEU A 9 3.65 -22.77 35.52
CA LEU A 9 3.29 -21.58 34.76
C LEU A 9 3.89 -21.73 33.36
N LEU A 10 3.06 -22.08 32.38
CA LEU A 10 3.36 -21.86 30.97
C LEU A 10 3.26 -20.35 30.71
N LEU A 11 4.42 -19.70 30.59
CA LEU A 11 4.53 -18.38 29.98
C LEU A 11 4.27 -18.56 28.48
N LEU A 12 3.06 -18.26 28.04
CA LEU A 12 2.76 -18.02 26.63
C LEU A 12 3.34 -16.67 26.24
N ASN A 13 4.60 -16.67 25.79
CA ASN A 13 5.13 -15.56 25.00
C ASN A 13 4.41 -15.54 23.65
N SER A 14 3.28 -14.86 23.58
CA SER A 14 2.67 -14.50 22.31
C SER A 14 3.35 -13.23 21.83
N ALA A 15 4.49 -13.36 21.16
CA ALA A 15 4.92 -12.34 20.22
C ALA A 15 3.92 -12.41 19.06
N ILE A 16 2.92 -11.53 19.08
CA ILE A 16 2.01 -11.36 17.96
C ILE A 16 2.87 -10.76 16.86
N ALA A 17 3.28 -11.58 15.89
CA ALA A 17 3.73 -11.06 14.61
C ALA A 17 2.59 -10.19 14.09
N ALA A 18 2.86 -8.93 13.72
CA ALA A 18 1.88 -8.16 12.97
C ALA A 18 1.43 -9.04 11.79
N ASP A 19 0.13 -9.29 11.71
CA ASP A 19 -0.40 -10.15 10.67
C ASP A 19 -0.06 -9.50 9.33
N LYS A 20 0.54 -10.28 8.43
CA LYS A 20 0.85 -9.87 7.06
C LYS A 20 -0.41 -9.29 6.40
N MET A 21 -0.33 -8.11 5.77
CA MET A 21 -1.49 -7.52 5.09
C MET A 21 -1.82 -8.29 3.80
N VAL A 22 -3.06 -8.77 3.69
CA VAL A 22 -3.55 -9.44 2.47
C VAL A 22 -4.50 -8.51 1.74
N CYS A 23 -4.15 -8.12 0.51
CA CYS A 23 -4.95 -7.17 -0.28
C CYS A 23 -6.30 -7.74 -0.70
N GLY A 24 -6.37 -9.06 -0.92
CA GLY A 24 -7.53 -9.75 -1.46
C GLY A 24 -7.53 -9.81 -2.99
N ASP A 25 -8.39 -10.68 -3.53
CA ASP A 25 -8.43 -10.98 -4.96
C ASP A 25 -8.76 -9.73 -5.80
N GLY A 26 -8.02 -9.53 -6.89
CA GLY A 26 -8.20 -8.41 -7.81
C GLY A 26 -7.78 -7.04 -7.27
N VAL A 27 -7.05 -6.99 -6.15
CA VAL A 27 -6.46 -5.78 -5.56
C VAL A 27 -4.94 -5.87 -5.63
N ASN A 28 -4.30 -5.10 -6.51
CA ASN A 28 -2.84 -5.17 -6.67
C ASN A 28 -2.09 -4.29 -5.66
N LEU A 29 -2.70 -3.21 -5.17
CA LEU A 29 -2.06 -2.28 -4.25
C LEU A 29 -2.82 -2.17 -2.93
N CYS A 30 -2.16 -2.56 -1.84
CA CYS A 30 -2.61 -2.31 -0.48
C CYS A 30 -1.44 -2.00 0.45
N GLY A 31 -1.71 -1.32 1.55
CA GLY A 31 -0.67 -0.91 2.46
C GLY A 31 -1.18 -0.15 3.66
N VAL A 32 -0.27 0.56 4.31
CA VAL A 32 -0.56 1.37 5.49
C VAL A 32 -0.21 2.83 5.26
N LEU A 33 -1.13 3.72 5.61
CA LEU A 33 -0.80 5.11 5.88
C LEU A 33 -0.37 5.22 7.35
N THR A 34 0.90 5.52 7.56
CA THR A 34 1.50 5.61 8.89
C THR A 34 1.52 7.06 9.38
N LEU A 35 0.84 7.32 10.49
CA LEU A 35 0.73 8.65 11.10
C LEU A 35 1.36 8.67 12.49
N ALA A 36 2.33 9.55 12.69
CA ALA A 36 2.98 9.74 13.97
C ALA A 36 2.15 10.69 14.85
N SER A 37 1.92 10.32 16.11
CA SER A 37 1.21 11.19 17.08
C SER A 37 2.06 12.37 17.56
N GLY A 38 3.37 12.30 17.39
CA GLY A 38 4.34 13.22 17.97
C GLY A 38 4.70 12.92 19.43
N PHE A 39 4.19 11.84 20.03
CA PHE A 39 4.59 11.36 21.37
C PHE A 39 5.80 10.42 21.36
N GLY A 40 6.27 10.03 20.16
CA GLY A 40 7.39 9.12 20.02
C GLY A 40 8.72 9.73 20.49
N PRO A 41 9.76 8.92 20.67
CA PRO A 41 11.09 9.40 21.04
C PRO A 41 11.81 10.05 19.84
N ASN A 42 12.82 10.89 20.13
CA ASN A 42 13.77 11.42 19.13
C ASN A 42 13.09 12.06 17.90
N GLU A 43 13.40 11.61 16.67
CA GLU A 43 12.79 12.12 15.44
C GLU A 43 11.26 11.94 15.35
N TYR A 44 10.67 11.10 16.21
CA TYR A 44 9.21 10.90 16.30
C TYR A 44 8.52 11.88 17.27
N ALA A 45 9.28 12.71 17.98
CA ALA A 45 8.74 13.72 18.87
C ALA A 45 8.34 14.95 18.06
N ALA A 46 7.08 15.36 18.15
CA ALA A 46 6.54 16.48 17.38
C ALA A 46 5.45 17.22 18.15
N VAL A 47 5.29 18.52 17.83
CA VAL A 47 4.24 19.35 18.43
C VAL A 47 2.86 18.84 18.00
N SER A 48 2.69 18.57 16.71
CA SER A 48 1.45 18.06 16.12
C SER A 48 1.67 16.68 15.49
N PRO A 49 0.61 15.87 15.35
CA PRO A 49 0.65 14.68 14.51
C PRO A 49 1.01 15.03 13.06
N TYR A 50 1.72 14.13 12.39
CA TYR A 50 2.20 14.30 11.02
C TYR A 50 2.29 12.94 10.30
N VAL A 51 2.45 12.97 8.98
CA VAL A 51 2.67 11.75 8.19
C VAL A 51 4.08 11.22 8.43
N HIS A 52 4.18 9.93 8.73
CA HIS A 52 5.44 9.20 8.58
C HIS A 52 5.59 8.74 7.14
N GLY A 53 4.60 8.01 6.59
CA GLY A 53 4.68 7.51 5.23
C GLY A 53 3.43 6.77 4.77
N LEU A 54 3.41 6.40 3.49
CA LEU A 54 2.45 5.47 2.91
C LEU A 54 3.24 4.28 2.35
N TRP A 55 3.05 3.11 2.93
CA TRP A 55 3.89 1.96 2.65
C TRP A 55 3.05 0.85 2.03
N PRO A 56 3.22 0.57 0.72
CA PRO A 56 2.72 -0.66 0.13
C PRO A 56 3.28 -1.85 0.91
N GLU A 57 2.39 -2.71 1.41
CA GLU A 57 2.79 -3.88 2.20
C GLU A 57 3.18 -5.00 1.22
N THR A 58 4.41 -4.95 0.73
CA THR A 58 4.98 -5.93 -0.22
C THR A 58 5.70 -7.08 0.50
N ASP A 59 6.01 -8.16 -0.21
CA ASP A 59 6.88 -9.26 0.24
C ASP A 59 6.57 -9.83 1.64
N SER A 60 7.43 -9.57 2.63
CA SER A 60 7.27 -10.06 4.01
C SER A 60 6.19 -9.33 4.79
N TYR A 61 5.77 -8.16 4.31
CA TYR A 61 4.81 -7.26 4.95
C TYR A 61 3.38 -7.51 4.45
N GLY A 62 3.22 -7.84 3.17
CA GLY A 62 1.90 -8.11 2.60
C GLY A 62 1.90 -8.75 1.22
N THR A 63 0.73 -8.74 0.59
CA THR A 63 0.52 -9.24 -0.77
C THR A 63 0.37 -8.12 -1.79
N SER A 64 0.72 -6.88 -1.43
CA SER A 64 0.76 -5.79 -2.41
C SER A 64 1.82 -6.10 -3.45
N GLU A 65 1.50 -5.81 -4.70
CA GLU A 65 2.47 -5.73 -5.76
C GLU A 65 3.33 -4.47 -5.59
N CYS A 66 4.53 -4.50 -6.16
CA CYS A 66 5.32 -3.30 -6.37
C CYS A 66 5.07 -2.80 -7.79
N ILE A 67 4.27 -1.73 -7.92
CA ILE A 67 3.99 -1.11 -9.22
C ILE A 67 4.86 0.13 -9.34
N ALA A 68 5.83 0.09 -10.25
CA ALA A 68 6.80 1.15 -10.45
C ALA A 68 6.17 2.40 -11.08
N PRO A 69 6.64 3.60 -10.71
CA PRO A 69 6.17 4.84 -11.31
C PRO A 69 6.68 5.01 -12.73
N SER A 70 5.95 5.82 -13.51
CA SER A 70 6.37 6.19 -14.87
C SER A 70 7.57 7.14 -14.89
N VAL A 71 7.79 7.88 -13.80
CA VAL A 71 8.91 8.81 -13.60
C VAL A 71 9.53 8.54 -12.23
N THR A 72 10.84 8.31 -12.20
CA THR A 72 11.56 7.88 -10.99
C THR A 72 12.40 8.98 -10.34
N THR A 73 12.27 10.23 -10.79
CA THR A 73 13.06 11.35 -10.26
C THR A 73 12.66 11.66 -8.82
N ASP A 74 13.65 11.95 -8.00
CA ASP A 74 13.45 12.30 -6.59
C ASP A 74 12.58 13.55 -6.40
N PRO A 75 11.83 13.64 -5.29
CA PRO A 75 11.10 14.85 -4.95
C PRO A 75 12.06 16.02 -4.74
N THR A 76 11.62 17.20 -5.16
CA THR A 76 12.34 18.48 -4.98
C THR A 76 11.52 19.52 -4.23
N LYS A 77 10.30 19.15 -3.83
CA LYS A 77 9.34 19.99 -3.13
C LYS A 77 8.95 19.30 -1.85
N LEU A 78 8.73 20.10 -0.81
CA LEU A 78 8.29 19.62 0.49
C LEU A 78 6.79 19.34 0.50
N ALA A 79 6.43 18.16 0.98
CA ALA A 79 5.06 17.76 1.24
C ALA A 79 4.58 18.34 2.60
N PRO A 80 3.59 19.23 2.65
CA PRO A 80 3.23 19.91 3.90
C PRO A 80 2.77 18.97 5.03
N CYS A 81 2.20 17.81 4.71
CA CYS A 81 1.72 16.84 5.69
C CYS A 81 2.84 16.08 6.43
N TYR A 82 4.07 16.13 5.92
CA TYR A 82 5.27 15.54 6.54
C TYR A 82 5.96 16.49 7.54
N ASN A 83 5.56 17.76 7.57
CA ASN A 83 6.18 18.72 8.46
C ASN A 83 5.80 18.44 9.92
N ASN A 84 6.80 17.98 10.70
CA ASN A 84 6.65 17.68 12.13
C ASN A 84 6.85 18.92 13.04
N GLY A 85 7.18 20.07 12.47
CA GLY A 85 7.41 21.34 13.17
C GLY A 85 8.75 21.44 13.91
N THR A 86 9.61 20.41 13.81
CA THR A 86 10.91 20.36 14.49
C THR A 86 12.08 20.24 13.51
N ASN A 87 11.88 19.60 12.35
CA ASN A 87 12.89 19.45 11.33
C ASN A 87 13.03 20.73 10.51
N ASP A 88 14.23 20.98 9.97
CA ASP A 88 14.39 22.00 8.95
C ASP A 88 13.98 21.46 7.55
N ASN A 89 13.93 22.37 6.59
CA ASN A 89 13.51 22.04 5.23
C ASN A 89 14.43 21.04 4.51
N ALA A 90 15.71 20.98 4.86
CA ALA A 90 16.65 20.04 4.24
C ALA A 90 16.44 18.64 4.82
N ASP A 91 16.34 18.54 6.14
CA ASP A 91 16.07 17.26 6.83
C ASP A 91 14.71 16.67 6.40
N GLN A 92 13.68 17.52 6.22
CA GLN A 92 12.39 17.06 5.70
C GLN A 92 12.49 16.55 4.26
N LEU A 93 13.23 17.24 3.38
CA LEU A 93 13.38 16.80 1.99
C LEU A 93 14.15 15.48 1.89
N ASP A 94 15.23 15.32 2.67
CA ASP A 94 15.99 14.07 2.74
C ASP A 94 15.11 12.90 3.22
N PHE A 95 14.20 13.16 4.16
CA PHE A 95 13.23 12.19 4.62
C PHE A 95 12.18 11.86 3.54
N GLU A 96 11.64 12.84 2.84
CA GLU A 96 10.72 12.60 1.72
C GLU A 96 11.41 11.82 0.58
N GLN A 97 12.69 12.07 0.31
CA GLN A 97 13.46 11.26 -0.65
C GLN A 97 13.57 9.79 -0.20
N HIS A 98 13.78 9.53 1.09
CA HIS A 98 13.74 8.18 1.65
C HIS A 98 12.39 7.49 1.43
N GLU A 99 11.30 8.20 1.73
CA GLU A 99 9.94 7.68 1.59
C GLU A 99 9.60 7.39 0.12
N TRP A 100 10.05 8.24 -0.80
CA TRP A 100 9.93 8.00 -2.23
C TRP A 100 10.74 6.78 -2.68
N GLU A 101 12.04 6.73 -2.37
CA GLU A 101 12.93 5.67 -2.83
C GLU A 101 12.46 4.29 -2.34
N LYS A 102 12.06 4.19 -1.07
CA LYS A 102 11.70 2.91 -0.45
C LYS A 102 10.25 2.48 -0.67
N HIS A 103 9.32 3.42 -0.70
CA HIS A 103 7.90 3.12 -0.63
C HIS A 103 7.14 3.66 -1.85
N GLY A 104 7.34 4.94 -2.17
CA GLY A 104 6.69 5.56 -3.33
C GLY A 104 7.04 4.91 -4.67
N SER A 105 8.27 4.40 -4.80
CA SER A 105 8.75 3.65 -5.97
C SER A 105 8.01 2.34 -6.27
N CYS A 106 7.18 1.87 -5.33
CA CYS A 106 6.31 0.69 -5.47
C CYS A 106 4.82 1.02 -5.34
N ALA A 107 4.45 2.30 -5.18
CA ALA A 107 3.10 2.70 -4.81
C ALA A 107 2.13 2.84 -6.00
N GLY A 108 2.54 2.52 -7.22
CA GLY A 108 1.75 2.72 -8.43
C GLY A 108 1.46 4.19 -8.79
N ALA A 109 2.10 5.13 -8.09
CA ALA A 109 2.03 6.55 -8.38
C ALA A 109 2.67 6.87 -9.73
N LYS A 110 2.24 7.95 -10.37
CA LYS A 110 2.82 8.40 -11.64
C LYS A 110 4.27 8.87 -11.48
N ASP A 111 4.51 9.66 -10.44
CA ASP A 111 5.77 10.32 -10.09
C ASP A 111 5.78 10.70 -8.59
N ALA A 112 6.86 11.31 -8.10
CA ALA A 112 6.99 11.68 -6.69
C ALA A 112 5.98 12.76 -6.25
N ASP A 113 5.68 13.75 -7.11
CA ASP A 113 4.72 14.80 -6.79
C ASP A 113 3.32 14.19 -6.60
N ASP A 114 2.89 13.28 -7.49
CA ASP A 114 1.64 12.53 -7.38
C ASP A 114 1.58 11.68 -6.10
N TYR A 115 2.65 10.95 -5.77
CA TYR A 115 2.70 10.17 -4.53
C TYR A 115 2.47 11.05 -3.29
N PHE A 116 3.22 12.15 -3.14
CA PHE A 116 3.08 13.02 -1.96
C PHE A 116 1.75 13.78 -1.92
N GLU A 117 1.19 14.17 -3.07
CA GLU A 117 -0.14 14.78 -3.14
C GLU A 117 -1.19 13.81 -2.61
N GLN A 118 -1.19 12.56 -3.10
CA GLN A 118 -2.13 11.53 -2.64
C GLN A 118 -1.98 11.25 -1.13
N VAL A 119 -0.74 11.12 -0.63
CA VAL A 119 -0.47 10.90 0.80
C VAL A 119 -1.02 12.04 1.66
N CYS A 120 -0.79 13.29 1.27
CA CYS A 120 -1.33 14.44 1.99
C CYS A 120 -2.87 14.50 1.93
N ASP A 121 -3.46 14.14 0.79
CA ASP A 121 -4.92 14.13 0.62
C ASP A 121 -5.59 13.12 1.56
N ILE A 122 -5.11 11.86 1.57
CA ILE A 122 -5.72 10.81 2.41
C ILE A 122 -5.43 10.99 3.90
N SER A 123 -4.32 11.65 4.27
CA SER A 123 -3.93 11.89 5.67
C SER A 123 -4.64 13.09 6.32
N THR A 124 -5.13 14.05 5.52
CA THR A 124 -5.69 15.32 6.02
C THR A 124 -6.74 15.12 7.12
N LYS A 125 -7.73 14.24 6.90
CA LYS A 125 -8.81 14.03 7.87
C LYS A 125 -8.36 13.24 9.11
N PRO A 126 -7.66 12.09 9.01
CA PRO A 126 -7.10 11.42 10.17
C PRO A 126 -6.18 12.32 11.01
N LEU A 127 -5.30 13.11 10.39
CA LEU A 127 -4.41 14.03 11.11
C LEU A 127 -5.19 15.10 11.87
N TYR A 128 -6.30 15.59 11.32
CA TYR A 128 -7.19 16.51 12.04
C TYR A 128 -7.80 15.86 13.28
N VAL A 129 -8.25 14.61 13.19
CA VAL A 129 -8.78 13.84 14.32
C VAL A 129 -7.70 13.64 15.38
N MET A 130 -6.52 13.18 14.98
CA MET A 130 -5.39 12.98 15.89
C MET A 130 -4.98 14.28 16.57
N SER A 131 -4.93 15.39 15.83
CA SER A 131 -4.57 16.71 16.37
C SER A 131 -5.59 17.18 17.40
N THR A 132 -6.88 16.99 17.12
CA THR A 132 -7.97 17.37 18.04
C THR A 132 -7.95 16.54 19.31
N SER A 133 -7.73 15.22 19.18
CA SER A 133 -7.64 14.29 20.30
C SER A 133 -6.42 14.59 21.18
N LYS A 134 -5.23 14.74 20.58
CA LYS A 134 -4.01 15.16 21.27
C LYS A 134 -4.18 16.49 22.02
N SER A 135 -4.76 17.49 21.37
CA SER A 135 -5.01 18.82 21.99
C SER A 135 -6.00 18.75 23.15
N SER A 136 -6.85 17.71 23.18
CA SER A 136 -7.79 17.45 24.28
C SER A 136 -7.16 16.68 25.43
N GLY A 137 -5.86 16.34 25.34
CA GLY A 137 -5.10 15.63 26.37
C GLY A 137 -5.11 14.11 26.23
N SER A 138 -5.61 13.57 25.12
CA SER A 138 -5.54 12.13 24.86
C SER A 138 -4.10 11.66 24.65
N ASP A 139 -3.80 10.46 25.15
CA ASP A 139 -2.61 9.69 24.78
C ASP A 139 -2.86 8.90 23.49
N LEU A 140 -1.92 8.04 23.10
CA LEU A 140 -2.03 7.25 21.87
C LEU A 140 -3.28 6.37 21.82
N ASP A 141 -3.70 5.80 22.95
CA ASP A 141 -4.90 4.95 23.03
C ASP A 141 -6.17 5.78 22.83
N GLY A 142 -6.23 6.97 23.43
CA GLY A 142 -7.32 7.92 23.20
C GLY A 142 -7.38 8.39 21.74
N ILE A 143 -6.23 8.68 21.14
CA ILE A 143 -6.13 9.07 19.73
C ILE A 143 -6.61 7.93 18.82
N GLU A 144 -6.15 6.70 19.02
CA GLU A 144 -6.61 5.52 18.27
C GLU A 144 -8.13 5.37 18.35
N LYS A 145 -8.70 5.47 19.55
CA LYS A 145 -10.15 5.38 19.77
C LYS A 145 -10.91 6.42 18.96
N ASP A 146 -10.44 7.66 18.91
CA ASP A 146 -11.10 8.75 18.18
C ASP A 146 -10.96 8.59 16.66
N VAL A 147 -9.80 8.10 16.19
CA VAL A 147 -9.56 7.76 14.78
C VAL A 147 -10.51 6.64 14.33
N VAL A 148 -10.64 5.56 15.11
CA VAL A 148 -11.57 4.46 14.85
C VAL A 148 -13.03 4.95 14.90
N ALA A 149 -13.38 5.77 15.89
CA ALA A 149 -14.72 6.37 15.97
C ALA A 149 -15.06 7.28 14.79
N SER A 150 -14.04 7.81 14.10
CA SER A 150 -14.17 8.61 12.88
C SER A 150 -14.29 7.77 11.60
N GLY A 151 -14.32 6.44 11.72
CA GLY A 151 -14.56 5.52 10.62
C GLY A 151 -13.31 5.00 9.91
N TYR A 152 -12.13 5.20 10.49
CA TYR A 152 -10.87 4.69 9.93
C TYR A 152 -10.43 3.41 10.64
N GLU A 153 -10.06 2.38 9.88
CA GLU A 153 -9.46 1.18 10.45
C GLU A 153 -7.99 1.46 10.82
N VAL A 154 -7.63 1.16 12.07
CA VAL A 154 -6.25 1.12 12.52
C VAL A 154 -5.81 -0.34 12.41
N PHE A 155 -5.01 -0.62 11.39
CA PHE A 155 -4.46 -1.95 11.11
C PHE A 155 -3.45 -2.37 12.18
N TYR A 156 -2.60 -1.42 12.59
CA TYR A 156 -1.61 -1.63 13.62
C TYR A 156 -1.36 -0.36 14.43
N LYS A 157 -1.09 -0.52 15.73
CA LYS A 157 -0.68 0.55 16.63
C LYS A 157 0.75 0.30 17.08
N ASP A 158 1.64 1.19 16.68
CA ASP A 158 3.03 1.15 17.09
C ASP A 158 3.24 1.94 18.38
N THR A 159 3.30 1.22 19.50
CA THR A 159 3.55 1.83 20.81
C THR A 159 5.02 2.22 21.02
N GLN A 160 5.95 1.69 20.23
CA GLN A 160 7.38 2.00 20.37
C GLN A 160 7.68 3.42 19.90
N TYR A 161 7.11 3.80 18.76
CA TYR A 161 7.31 5.13 18.16
C TYR A 161 6.05 6.01 18.20
N SER A 162 4.99 5.53 18.86
CA SER A 162 3.71 6.23 19.03
C SER A 162 3.03 6.64 17.72
N GLN A 163 2.74 5.65 16.88
CA GLN A 163 2.17 5.84 15.55
C GLN A 163 0.93 4.96 15.34
N LEU A 164 0.07 5.36 14.42
CA LEU A 164 -1.08 4.59 13.96
C LEU A 164 -0.90 4.26 12.48
N TYR A 165 -1.14 2.99 12.13
CA TYR A 165 -1.02 2.46 10.79
C TYR A 165 -2.43 2.23 10.29
N LEU A 166 -2.90 3.08 9.38
CA LEU A 166 -4.25 3.02 8.84
C LEU A 166 -4.24 2.20 7.56
N SER A 167 -5.16 1.25 7.42
CA SER A 167 -5.26 0.44 6.22
C SER A 167 -5.65 1.28 4.99
N ALA A 168 -4.93 1.07 3.89
CA ALA A 168 -5.11 1.79 2.64
C ALA A 168 -5.01 0.84 1.45
N CYS A 169 -5.66 1.20 0.35
CA CYS A 169 -5.53 0.49 -0.93
C CYS A 169 -5.65 1.47 -2.10
N ALA A 170 -5.20 1.04 -3.28
CA ALA A 170 -5.40 1.76 -4.53
C ALA A 170 -6.10 0.89 -5.58
N GLY A 171 -7.02 1.50 -6.32
CA GLY A 171 -7.69 0.86 -7.46
C GLY A 171 -6.84 0.96 -8.73
N PRO A 172 -7.33 0.42 -9.87
CA PRO A 172 -6.63 0.48 -11.17
C PRO A 172 -6.35 1.90 -11.68
N ASP A 173 -7.00 2.90 -11.08
CA ASP A 173 -6.75 4.32 -11.29
C ASP A 173 -5.51 4.84 -10.54
N SER A 174 -4.80 3.96 -9.82
CA SER A 174 -3.66 4.29 -8.95
C SER A 174 -3.97 5.33 -7.87
N GLN A 175 -5.25 5.50 -7.50
CA GLN A 175 -5.64 6.44 -6.45
C GLN A 175 -5.75 5.75 -5.10
N TRP A 176 -4.85 6.09 -4.19
CA TRP A 176 -4.86 5.62 -2.82
C TRP A 176 -6.06 6.17 -2.03
N LYS A 177 -6.64 5.32 -1.20
CA LYS A 177 -7.72 5.66 -0.28
C LYS A 177 -7.62 4.85 1.01
N LEU A 178 -8.10 5.43 2.10
CA LEU A 178 -8.26 4.70 3.37
C LEU A 178 -9.49 3.80 3.27
N SER A 179 -9.31 2.52 3.58
CA SER A 179 -10.37 1.51 3.55
C SER A 179 -10.03 0.43 4.55
N PRO A 180 -11.00 -0.12 5.29
CA PRO A 180 -10.77 -1.36 6.03
C PRO A 180 -10.26 -2.46 5.10
N VAL A 181 -9.37 -3.33 5.59
CA VAL A 181 -8.83 -4.48 4.84
C VAL A 181 -9.98 -5.35 4.30
N ALA A 182 -11.02 -5.55 5.10
CA ALA A 182 -12.20 -6.33 4.72
C ALA A 182 -12.97 -5.76 3.51
N ASP A 183 -12.77 -4.48 3.18
CA ASP A 183 -13.43 -3.78 2.08
C ASP A 183 -12.51 -3.51 0.88
N PHE A 184 -11.24 -3.95 0.91
CA PHE A 184 -10.28 -3.70 -0.19
C PHE A 184 -10.78 -4.18 -1.55
N VAL A 185 -11.24 -5.43 -1.66
CA VAL A 185 -11.77 -5.99 -2.92
C VAL A 185 -12.92 -5.13 -3.46
N LYS A 186 -13.78 -4.62 -2.58
CA LYS A 186 -14.90 -3.77 -2.96
C LYS A 186 -14.47 -2.37 -3.41
N ASN A 187 -13.50 -1.77 -2.73
CA ASN A 187 -13.16 -0.35 -2.90
C ASN A 187 -11.97 -0.09 -3.84
N CYS A 188 -11.14 -1.11 -4.05
CA CYS A 188 -9.88 -1.05 -4.79
C CYS A 188 -9.68 -2.26 -5.72
N GLY A 189 -10.65 -3.19 -5.77
CA GLY A 189 -10.60 -4.30 -6.70
C GLY A 189 -10.82 -3.89 -8.15
N GLY A 190 -10.76 -4.87 -9.04
CA GLY A 190 -10.94 -4.66 -10.48
C GLY A 190 -9.65 -4.28 -11.21
N TRP A 191 -8.50 -4.46 -10.56
CA TRP A 191 -7.26 -4.70 -11.30
C TRP A 191 -7.51 -5.98 -12.07
N ASP A 192 -7.53 -5.88 -13.40
CA ASP A 192 -8.05 -6.91 -14.29
C ASP A 192 -7.70 -8.30 -13.75
N SER A 193 -8.75 -9.02 -13.33
CA SER A 193 -8.59 -10.38 -12.86
C SER A 193 -8.29 -11.20 -14.10
N ASP A 194 -7.02 -11.39 -14.40
CA ASP A 194 -6.54 -12.32 -15.43
C ASP A 194 -6.90 -13.79 -15.11
N ASP A 195 -7.83 -14.03 -14.17
CA ASP A 195 -8.48 -15.30 -13.89
C ASP A 195 -9.68 -15.61 -14.81
N SER A 196 -9.81 -14.90 -15.93
CA SER A 196 -10.62 -15.37 -17.07
C SER A 196 -10.10 -14.81 -18.39
N ALA A 197 -8.86 -15.14 -18.78
CA ALA A 197 -8.65 -15.41 -20.19
C ALA A 197 -9.57 -16.60 -20.54
N PRO A 198 -10.62 -16.44 -21.37
CA PRO A 198 -11.25 -17.60 -21.95
C PRO A 198 -10.15 -18.24 -22.78
N SER A 199 -9.72 -19.44 -22.40
CA SER A 199 -8.98 -20.36 -23.26
C SER A 199 -9.89 -20.92 -24.37
N ASP A 200 -10.82 -20.10 -24.85
CA ASP A 200 -11.66 -20.34 -26.01
C ASP A 200 -11.17 -19.40 -27.12
N GLY A 201 -10.14 -19.88 -27.83
CA GLY A 201 -9.62 -19.42 -29.13
C GLY A 201 -10.02 -18.01 -29.58
N GLY A 202 -9.39 -16.99 -29.00
CA GLY A 202 -9.59 -15.60 -29.45
C GLY A 202 -9.31 -15.42 -30.95
N VAL A 203 -9.96 -14.44 -31.57
CA VAL A 203 -9.80 -14.15 -33.00
C VAL A 203 -8.70 -13.09 -33.18
N CYS A 204 -7.72 -13.31 -34.07
CA CYS A 204 -6.81 -12.24 -34.48
C CYS A 204 -7.52 -11.34 -35.51
N VAL A 205 -7.57 -10.05 -35.22
CA VAL A 205 -8.11 -9.03 -36.13
C VAL A 205 -6.95 -8.29 -36.78
N SER A 206 -7.05 -8.05 -38.08
CA SER A 206 -5.96 -7.43 -38.83
C SER A 206 -5.53 -6.08 -38.26
N GLY A 207 -4.25 -5.99 -37.91
CA GLY A 207 -3.64 -4.80 -37.31
C GLY A 207 -3.93 -4.58 -35.82
N GLN A 208 -4.49 -5.57 -35.11
CA GLN A 208 -4.73 -5.52 -33.67
C GLN A 208 -3.89 -6.58 -32.92
N HIS A 209 -3.72 -6.39 -31.61
CA HIS A 209 -3.10 -7.40 -30.74
C HIS A 209 -4.05 -8.60 -30.61
N GLY A 210 -3.56 -9.79 -30.92
CA GLY A 210 -4.27 -11.05 -30.66
C GLY A 210 -4.10 -11.53 -29.21
N PRO A 211 -4.56 -12.76 -28.90
CA PRO A 211 -4.37 -13.40 -27.60
C PRO A 211 -2.91 -13.45 -27.17
N GLU A 212 -2.64 -13.50 -25.87
CA GLU A 212 -1.27 -13.65 -25.37
C GLU A 212 -0.60 -14.94 -25.82
N CYS A 213 0.71 -14.89 -26.04
CA CYS A 213 1.51 -16.02 -26.46
C CYS A 213 2.95 -15.93 -25.96
N SER A 214 3.50 -17.10 -25.65
CA SER A 214 4.93 -17.32 -25.42
C SER A 214 5.61 -17.98 -26.62
N SER A 215 4.84 -18.68 -27.45
CA SER A 215 5.30 -19.38 -28.63
C SER A 215 4.20 -19.51 -29.69
N ASP A 216 4.56 -19.85 -30.93
CA ASP A 216 3.60 -20.06 -32.02
C ASP A 216 2.55 -21.14 -31.72
N LYS A 217 2.85 -22.06 -30.77
CA LYS A 217 1.90 -23.10 -30.34
C LYS A 217 0.70 -22.52 -29.60
N ASP A 218 0.87 -21.39 -28.93
CA ASP A 218 -0.18 -20.78 -28.10
C ASP A 218 -1.25 -20.11 -28.98
N CYS A 219 -0.91 -19.84 -30.25
CA CYS A 219 -1.84 -19.33 -31.25
C CYS A 219 -2.60 -20.46 -31.98
N LEU A 220 -2.25 -21.74 -31.75
CA LEU A 220 -2.92 -22.87 -32.38
C LEU A 220 -4.29 -23.09 -31.73
N GLY A 221 -5.35 -22.76 -32.46
CA GLY A 221 -6.74 -22.82 -31.97
C GLY A 221 -7.41 -21.46 -31.87
N SER A 222 -6.64 -20.38 -32.02
CA SER A 222 -7.14 -19.01 -32.14
C SER A 222 -7.51 -18.73 -33.60
N THR A 223 -8.72 -18.25 -33.84
CA THR A 223 -9.23 -18.03 -35.21
C THR A 223 -8.46 -16.89 -35.86
N ASP A 224 -8.01 -17.07 -37.12
CA ASP A 224 -7.23 -16.08 -37.88
C ASP A 224 -5.87 -15.67 -37.27
N CYS A 225 -5.43 -16.32 -36.18
CA CYS A 225 -4.09 -16.14 -35.63
C CYS A 225 -3.09 -17.08 -36.29
N VAL A 226 -1.96 -16.54 -36.74
CA VAL A 226 -0.95 -17.29 -37.50
C VAL A 226 0.24 -17.70 -36.63
N ARG A 227 0.66 -16.84 -35.69
CA ARG A 227 1.88 -17.04 -34.88
C ARG A 227 1.98 -16.08 -33.70
N CYS A 228 2.97 -16.30 -32.84
CA CYS A 228 3.35 -15.36 -31.80
C CYS A 228 4.27 -14.27 -32.38
N ALA A 229 3.91 -13.00 -32.20
CA ALA A 229 4.65 -11.87 -32.75
C ALA A 229 5.94 -11.54 -31.98
N SER A 230 6.32 -12.37 -31.00
CA SER A 230 7.43 -12.13 -30.05
C SER A 230 7.28 -10.85 -29.22
N SER A 231 6.13 -10.18 -29.30
CA SER A 231 5.71 -9.06 -28.44
C SER A 231 4.96 -9.52 -27.19
N GLY A 232 4.75 -10.83 -27.04
CA GLY A 232 3.84 -11.42 -26.05
C GLY A 232 2.42 -11.67 -26.58
N PHE A 233 2.12 -11.36 -27.86
CA PHE A 233 0.77 -11.49 -28.43
C PHE A 233 0.76 -12.15 -29.81
N CYS A 234 -0.30 -12.91 -30.11
CA CYS A 234 -0.56 -13.54 -31.40
C CYS A 234 -0.88 -12.47 -32.48
N THR A 235 -0.63 -12.80 -33.75
CA THR A 235 -0.90 -11.91 -34.90
C THR A 235 -1.49 -12.67 -36.10
N ASP A 236 -2.23 -11.96 -36.95
CA ASP A 236 -2.74 -12.43 -38.24
C ASP A 236 -1.71 -12.39 -39.39
N ALA A 237 -0.52 -11.83 -39.15
CA ALA A 237 0.52 -11.67 -40.17
C ALA A 237 1.58 -12.79 -40.13
N PRO A 238 1.97 -13.38 -41.29
CA PRO A 238 3.12 -14.28 -41.37
C PRO A 238 4.45 -13.53 -41.25
N LEU A 239 5.53 -14.25 -40.91
CA LEU A 239 6.89 -13.68 -40.90
C LEU A 239 7.28 -13.18 -42.30
N SER A 240 7.73 -11.93 -42.36
CA SER A 240 8.45 -11.38 -43.51
C SER A 240 9.85 -11.95 -43.63
#